data_AF-A0A0L0FSF5-F1
#
_entry.id   AF-A0A0L0FSF5-F1
#
_cell.length_a   1.000
_cell.length_b   1.000
_cell.length_c   1.000
_cell.angle_alpha   90.00
_cell.angle_beta   90.00
_cell.angle_gamma   90.00
#
_symmetry.space_group_name_H-M   'P 1'
#
loop_
_entity.id
_entity.type
_entity.pdbx_description
1 polymer ?
#
loop_
_entity_poly.entity_id
_entity_poly.type
_entity_poly.pdbx_seq_one_letter_code
_entity_poly.pdbx_strand_id
1 'polypeptide(L)'
;MEFSGLAKEVRECEGIEQFDLGGYNQAKLDKLIKDCFSTPIRNKGCCATFCIGGGKATRQKYDPMLQKYITASLISVGYEEDRGASKETPGKFKHQHDTGKNLIFMHVFPHGEKDPGGSNDADEESEEEDPLARDPDELVQVLSLDDFKMFAAKKGTRAHYSYMSNMLTTYACGCS
;
A
#
# COMPACT_ATOMS: atom_id res chain seq x y z
N MET A 1 -9.72 3.63 24.18
CA MET A 1 -8.55 2.75 24.39
C MET A 1 -7.35 3.65 24.63
N GLU A 2 -6.53 3.38 25.65
CA GLU A 2 -5.29 4.14 25.86
C GLU A 2 -4.13 3.49 25.10
N PHE A 3 -3.66 4.15 24.06
CA PHE A 3 -2.46 3.76 23.32
C PHE A 3 -1.20 4.13 24.11
N SER A 4 -0.17 3.29 24.05
CA SER A 4 1.16 3.67 24.54
C SER A 4 1.69 4.93 23.82
N GLY A 5 2.61 5.68 24.44
CA GLY A 5 3.16 6.92 23.84
C GLY A 5 3.69 6.71 22.42
N LEU A 6 4.53 5.70 22.23
CA LEU A 6 5.07 5.35 20.91
C LEU A 6 3.98 4.93 19.92
N ALA A 7 2.93 4.24 20.38
CA ALA A 7 1.83 3.86 19.49
C ALA A 7 1.06 5.09 18.97
N LYS A 8 0.90 6.13 19.79
CA LYS A 8 0.30 7.40 19.33
C LYS A 8 1.17 8.06 18.28
N GLU A 9 2.48 8.16 18.54
CA GLU A 9 3.45 8.75 17.59
C GLU A 9 3.43 8.01 16.25
N VAL A 10 3.46 6.67 16.25
CA VAL A 10 3.38 5.87 15.02
C VAL A 10 2.06 6.10 14.26
N ARG A 11 0.93 6.25 14.97
CA ARG A 11 -0.37 6.49 14.34
C ARG A 11 -0.51 7.91 13.78
N GLU A 12 0.28 8.85 14.29
CA GLU A 12 0.34 10.25 13.85
C GLU A 12 1.41 10.51 12.79
N CYS A 13 2.24 9.51 12.47
CA CYS A 13 3.32 9.59 11.49
C CYS A 13 2.92 10.26 10.17
N GLU A 14 3.77 11.19 9.72
CA GLU A 14 3.66 11.87 8.44
C GLU A 14 4.87 11.53 7.55
N GLY A 15 4.62 10.81 6.46
CA GLY A 15 5.66 10.55 5.46
C GLY A 15 6.56 9.35 5.79
N ILE A 16 7.79 9.55 6.24
CA ILE A 16 8.70 8.44 6.61
C ILE A 16 9.32 8.78 7.95
N GLU A 17 8.98 8.02 8.97
CA GLU A 17 9.47 8.26 10.33
C GLU A 17 10.12 7.00 10.90
N GLN A 18 11.15 7.21 11.71
CA GLN A 18 11.94 6.14 12.30
C GLN A 18 11.69 6.04 13.81
N PHE A 19 11.39 4.82 14.28
CA PHE A 19 11.08 4.50 15.66
C PHE A 19 12.07 3.44 16.19
N ASP A 20 12.75 3.73 17.28
CA ASP A 20 13.73 2.82 17.89
C ASP A 20 13.04 1.81 18.82
N LEU A 21 13.29 0.51 18.61
CA LEU A 21 12.73 -0.57 19.43
C LEU A 21 13.77 -1.18 20.40
N GLY A 22 14.81 -0.43 20.76
CA GLY A 22 15.76 -0.82 21.79
C GLY A 22 15.05 -1.15 23.11
N GLY A 23 15.37 -2.31 23.69
CA GLY A 23 14.77 -2.78 24.94
C GLY A 23 13.31 -3.27 24.84
N TYR A 24 12.76 -3.41 23.62
CA TYR A 24 11.50 -4.11 23.41
C TYR A 24 11.69 -5.62 23.51
N ASN A 25 10.68 -6.28 24.07
CA ASN A 25 10.53 -7.73 24.08
C ASN A 25 9.25 -8.10 23.33
N GLN A 26 9.02 -9.40 23.15
CA GLN A 26 7.86 -9.91 22.41
C GLN A 26 6.52 -9.32 22.91
N ALA A 27 6.26 -9.35 24.22
CA ALA A 27 4.97 -8.87 24.77
C ALA A 27 4.73 -7.36 24.54
N LYS A 28 5.76 -6.52 24.71
CA LYS A 28 5.67 -5.09 24.42
C LYS A 28 5.44 -4.82 22.94
N LEU A 29 6.09 -5.60 22.09
CA LEU A 29 6.00 -5.49 20.65
C LEU A 29 4.63 -5.92 20.12
N ASP A 30 4.11 -7.06 20.59
CA ASP A 30 2.77 -7.53 20.22
C ASP A 30 1.71 -6.49 20.57
N LYS A 31 1.84 -5.87 21.77
CA LYS A 31 0.95 -4.76 22.17
C LYS A 31 1.13 -3.55 21.25
N LEU A 32 2.37 -3.13 21.00
CA LEU A 32 2.66 -1.99 20.12
C LEU A 32 2.06 -2.18 18.72
N ILE A 33 2.32 -3.33 18.09
CA ILE A 33 1.85 -3.61 16.73
C ILE A 33 0.32 -3.67 16.66
N LYS A 34 -0.34 -4.28 17.66
CA LYS A 34 -1.81 -4.24 17.75
C LYS A 34 -2.33 -2.83 17.93
N ASP A 35 -1.76 -2.07 18.86
CA ASP A 35 -2.16 -0.68 19.13
C ASP A 35 -1.98 0.21 17.88
N CYS A 36 -0.91 0.01 17.11
CA CYS A 36 -0.60 0.79 15.92
C CYS A 36 -1.44 0.40 14.69
N PHE A 37 -1.57 -0.90 14.41
CA PHE A 37 -1.90 -1.40 13.07
C PHE A 37 -3.13 -2.32 13.00
N SER A 38 -3.78 -2.63 14.12
CA SER A 38 -5.07 -3.37 14.09
C SER A 38 -6.23 -2.57 13.51
N THR A 39 -6.06 -1.25 13.41
CA THR A 39 -7.00 -0.34 12.77
C THR A 39 -6.23 0.56 11.81
N PRO A 40 -6.85 0.99 10.70
CA PRO A 40 -6.22 1.93 9.79
C PRO A 40 -5.71 3.18 10.51
N ILE A 41 -4.59 3.73 10.03
CA ILE A 41 -4.01 4.97 10.54
C ILE A 41 -4.53 6.16 9.75
N ARG A 42 -4.45 7.36 10.30
CA ARG A 42 -5.02 8.55 9.64
C ARG A 42 -4.35 8.91 8.31
N ASN A 43 -3.04 8.67 8.16
CA ASN A 43 -2.27 9.14 7.02
C ASN A 43 -1.89 8.01 6.05
N LYS A 44 -2.49 8.01 4.84
CA LYS A 44 -2.24 7.05 3.75
C LYS A 44 -0.80 7.05 3.21
N GLY A 45 0.00 8.09 3.48
CA GLY A 45 1.37 8.25 2.95
C GLY A 45 2.49 7.95 3.95
N CYS A 46 2.16 7.47 5.15
CA CYS A 46 3.13 7.14 6.18
C CYS A 46 3.90 5.84 5.86
N CYS A 47 5.17 5.81 6.25
CA CYS A 47 6.01 4.63 6.36
C CYS A 47 6.63 4.64 7.76
N ALA A 48 6.17 3.74 8.61
CA ALA A 48 6.72 3.55 9.94
C ALA A 48 7.95 2.64 9.86
N THR A 49 9.12 3.20 10.12
CA THR A 49 10.41 2.50 10.04
C THR A 49 10.89 2.13 11.43
N PHE A 50 10.76 0.86 11.82
CA PHE A 50 11.23 0.39 13.12
C PHE A 50 12.69 -0.04 13.04
N CYS A 51 13.53 0.51 13.91
CA CYS A 51 14.87 -0.01 14.14
C CYS A 51 14.79 -1.22 15.07
N ILE A 52 15.07 -2.40 14.52
CA ILE A 52 14.89 -3.70 15.19
C ILE A 52 16.22 -4.40 15.50
N GLY A 53 17.34 -3.80 15.11
CA GLY A 53 18.64 -4.37 15.33
C GLY A 53 19.75 -3.38 14.98
N GLY A 54 20.92 -3.65 15.54
CA GLY A 54 22.12 -2.91 15.22
C GLY A 54 23.35 -3.71 15.58
N GLY A 55 24.42 -3.53 14.83
CA GLY A 55 25.68 -4.19 15.12
C GLY A 55 26.48 -3.49 16.22
N LYS A 56 27.75 -3.88 16.36
CA LYS A 56 28.63 -3.51 17.48
C LYS A 56 28.78 -2.01 17.76
N ALA A 57 28.54 -1.15 16.76
CA ALA A 57 28.62 0.30 16.90
C ALA A 57 27.38 0.92 17.56
N THR A 58 26.25 0.20 17.61
CA THR A 58 25.04 0.68 18.26
C THR A 58 25.12 0.53 19.78
N ARG A 59 24.76 1.60 20.50
CA ARG A 59 24.67 1.58 21.97
C ARG A 59 23.41 0.90 22.47
N GLN A 60 22.38 0.82 21.62
CA GLN A 60 21.10 0.21 21.97
C GLN A 60 21.20 -1.31 22.02
N LYS A 61 20.47 -1.90 22.97
CA LYS A 61 20.34 -3.35 23.08
C LYS A 61 19.05 -3.80 22.43
N TYR A 62 19.17 -4.60 21.39
CA TYR A 62 18.05 -5.24 20.71
C TYR A 62 17.99 -6.71 21.10
N ASP A 63 16.78 -7.22 21.22
CA ASP A 63 16.57 -8.66 21.35
C ASP A 63 16.95 -9.34 20.01
N PRO A 64 17.80 -10.38 19.99
CA PRO A 64 18.16 -11.07 18.75
C PRO A 64 16.95 -11.70 18.03
N MET A 65 15.85 -11.95 18.75
CA MET A 65 14.61 -12.48 18.22
C MET A 65 13.63 -11.38 17.80
N LEU A 66 13.97 -10.09 17.97
CA LEU A 66 13.06 -8.97 17.73
C LEU A 66 12.53 -8.95 16.30
N GLN A 67 13.38 -9.28 15.31
CA GLN A 67 12.96 -9.43 13.92
C GLN A 67 11.87 -10.49 13.75
N LYS A 68 12.04 -11.66 14.36
CA LYS A 68 11.04 -12.73 14.30
C LYS A 68 9.74 -12.32 14.97
N TYR A 69 9.83 -11.65 16.13
CA TYR A 69 8.66 -11.20 16.86
C TYR A 69 7.87 -10.18 16.06
N ILE A 70 8.51 -9.12 15.53
CA ILE A 70 7.78 -8.07 14.80
C ILE A 70 7.10 -8.62 13.55
N THR A 71 7.76 -9.52 12.81
CA THR A 71 7.19 -10.18 11.63
C THR A 71 5.95 -10.98 12.00
N ALA A 72 6.02 -11.80 13.07
CA ALA A 72 4.88 -12.56 13.55
C ALA A 72 3.71 -11.67 14.01
N SER A 73 4.02 -10.57 14.73
CA SER A 73 3.00 -9.62 15.18
C SER A 73 2.31 -8.93 14.01
N LEU A 74 3.07 -8.50 12.98
CA LEU A 74 2.53 -7.83 11.79
C LEU A 74 1.62 -8.77 10.98
N ILE A 75 2.06 -10.01 10.75
CA ILE A 75 1.24 -11.04 10.11
C ILE A 75 -0.05 -11.28 10.90
N SER A 76 0.03 -11.31 12.24
CA SER A 76 -1.15 -11.52 13.09
C SER A 76 -2.21 -10.41 13.01
N VAL A 77 -1.83 -9.21 12.52
CA VAL A 77 -2.75 -8.08 12.28
C VAL A 77 -3.08 -7.89 10.80
N GLY A 78 -2.78 -8.87 9.95
CA GLY A 78 -3.19 -8.93 8.54
C GLY A 78 -2.21 -8.30 7.55
N TYR A 79 -0.96 -8.05 7.95
CA TYR A 79 0.05 -7.48 7.05
C TYR A 79 0.89 -8.57 6.38
N GLU A 80 1.40 -8.26 5.19
CA GLU A 80 2.19 -9.19 4.38
C GLU A 80 3.63 -8.72 4.17
N GLU A 81 4.58 -9.67 4.16
CA GLU A 81 5.97 -9.38 3.81
C GLU A 81 6.12 -9.26 2.30
N ASP A 82 6.64 -8.12 1.83
CA ASP A 82 6.94 -7.91 0.41
C ASP A 82 8.21 -7.06 0.29
N ARG A 83 9.25 -7.63 -0.32
CA ARG A 83 10.54 -6.95 -0.51
C ARG A 83 10.41 -5.70 -1.39
N GLY A 84 9.43 -5.68 -2.30
CA GLY A 84 9.10 -4.55 -3.16
C GLY A 84 8.22 -3.49 -2.50
N ALA A 85 7.79 -3.70 -1.25
CA ALA A 85 6.83 -2.82 -0.60
C ALA A 85 7.28 -1.35 -0.60
N SER A 86 6.32 -0.48 -0.90
CA SER A 86 6.48 0.97 -0.96
C SER A 86 5.25 1.63 -0.34
N LYS A 87 5.22 2.97 -0.32
CA LYS A 87 4.06 3.74 0.15
C LYS A 87 2.79 3.48 -0.66
N GLU A 88 2.94 2.96 -1.88
CA GLU A 88 1.83 2.63 -2.78
C GLU A 88 1.26 1.23 -2.50
N THR A 89 1.90 0.45 -1.63
CA THR A 89 1.46 -0.89 -1.23
C THR A 89 1.09 -0.92 0.26
N PRO A 90 -0.09 -0.37 0.65
CA PRO A 90 -0.54 -0.42 2.04
C PRO A 90 -0.82 -1.87 2.49
N GLY A 91 -0.69 -2.13 3.78
CA GLY A 91 -0.80 -3.47 4.37
C GLY A 91 0.44 -4.34 4.21
N LYS A 92 1.54 -3.78 3.71
CA LYS A 92 2.77 -4.53 3.47
C LYS A 92 3.91 -4.05 4.36
N PHE A 93 4.91 -4.90 4.55
CA PHE A 93 6.16 -4.54 5.22
C PHE A 93 7.38 -5.15 4.53
N LYS A 94 8.55 -4.57 4.79
CA LYS A 94 9.82 -5.08 4.31
C LYS A 94 10.96 -4.90 5.30
N HIS A 95 11.91 -5.82 5.21
CA HIS A 95 13.17 -5.74 5.94
C HIS A 95 14.22 -5.00 5.12
N GLN A 96 15.02 -4.18 5.79
CA GLN A 96 16.18 -3.52 5.19
C GLN A 96 17.36 -3.54 6.17
N HIS A 97 18.54 -3.91 5.70
CA HIS A 97 19.78 -3.75 6.45
C HIS A 97 20.57 -2.59 5.85
N ASP A 98 20.72 -1.50 6.61
CA ASP A 98 21.65 -0.43 6.29
C ASP A 98 23.05 -0.83 6.75
N THR A 99 23.86 -1.34 5.83
CA THR A 99 25.23 -1.80 6.10
C THR A 99 26.18 -0.65 6.44
N GLY A 100 25.88 0.58 6.01
CA GLY A 100 26.67 1.77 6.33
C GLY A 100 26.51 2.19 7.78
N LYS A 101 25.29 2.11 8.31
CA LYS A 101 24.98 2.42 9.72
C LYS A 101 24.98 1.19 10.63
N ASN A 102 25.06 -0.01 10.03
CA ASN A 102 24.94 -1.28 10.71
C ASN A 102 23.62 -1.38 11.52
N LEU A 103 22.52 -0.95 10.89
CA LEU A 103 21.17 -0.93 11.45
C LEU A 103 20.23 -1.82 10.65
N ILE A 104 19.35 -2.52 11.36
CA ILE A 104 18.33 -3.38 10.77
C ILE A 104 16.99 -2.68 10.95
N PHE A 105 16.30 -2.45 9.84
CA PHE A 105 15.04 -1.78 9.77
C PHE A 105 13.92 -2.72 9.33
N MET A 106 12.74 -2.47 9.90
CA MET A 106 11.46 -2.97 9.43
C MET A 106 10.63 -1.77 8.95
N HIS A 107 10.39 -1.67 7.65
CA HIS A 107 9.50 -0.66 7.08
C HIS A 107 8.10 -1.22 7.00
N VAL A 108 7.14 -0.55 7.63
CA VAL A 108 5.72 -0.91 7.62
C VAL A 108 4.96 0.16 6.85
N PHE A 109 4.16 -0.26 5.88
CA PHE A 109 3.30 0.58 5.05
C PHE A 109 1.85 0.36 5.48
N PRO A 110 1.33 1.15 6.41
CA PRO A 110 0.04 0.89 7.02
C PRO A 110 -1.16 1.21 6.13
N HIS A 111 -2.28 0.56 6.42
CA HIS A 111 -3.57 0.97 5.83
C HIS A 111 -3.93 2.37 6.32
N GLY A 112 -4.28 3.26 5.39
CA GLY A 112 -4.85 4.55 5.76
C GLY A 112 -6.37 4.47 5.96
N GLU A 113 -6.91 5.32 6.83
CA GLU A 113 -8.35 5.51 7.01
C GLU A 113 -8.99 5.86 5.66
N LYS A 114 -10.10 5.20 5.32
CA LYS A 114 -10.92 5.63 4.19
C LYS A 114 -11.49 7.00 4.57
N ASP A 115 -11.24 8.02 3.77
CA ASP A 115 -11.87 9.32 3.97
C ASP A 115 -13.39 9.10 3.99
N PRO A 116 -14.15 9.72 4.90
CA PRO A 116 -15.61 9.54 4.99
C PRO A 116 -16.40 10.04 3.76
N GLY A 117 -15.71 10.44 2.69
CA GLY A 117 -16.27 10.76 1.36
C GLY A 117 -15.80 9.83 0.23
N GLY A 118 -15.09 8.74 0.52
CA GLY A 118 -14.67 7.73 -0.46
C GLY A 118 -15.40 6.42 -0.21
N SER A 119 -16.28 6.05 -1.14
CA SER A 119 -17.09 4.82 -1.10
C SER A 119 -16.30 3.59 -0.65
N ASN A 120 -16.93 2.84 0.24
CA ASN A 120 -16.50 1.51 0.64
C ASN A 120 -16.55 0.57 -0.57
N ASP A 121 -15.42 -0.04 -0.90
CA ASP A 121 -15.44 -1.41 -1.39
C ASP A 121 -14.59 -2.28 -0.47
N ALA A 122 -15.29 -3.23 0.13
CA ALA A 122 -14.82 -4.47 0.70
C ALA A 122 -16.00 -5.41 0.51
N ASP A 123 -16.04 -6.08 -0.64
CA ASP A 123 -16.47 -7.48 -0.74
C ASP A 123 -16.07 -8.01 -2.12
N GLU A 124 -15.45 -9.20 -2.05
CA GLU A 124 -15.47 -10.31 -3.02
C GLU A 124 -15.49 -10.03 -4.53
N GLU A 125 -14.37 -10.37 -5.17
CA GLU A 125 -14.28 -11.13 -6.42
C GLU A 125 -15.44 -10.96 -7.44
N SER A 126 -15.32 -9.92 -8.26
CA SER A 126 -15.47 -10.04 -9.72
C SER A 126 -14.62 -8.95 -10.34
N GLU A 127 -13.55 -9.34 -11.04
CA GLU A 127 -12.74 -8.44 -11.87
C GLU A 127 -13.59 -7.92 -13.04
N GLU A 128 -14.43 -6.91 -12.78
CA GLU A 128 -14.80 -5.96 -13.82
C GLU A 128 -13.68 -4.92 -13.87
N GLU A 129 -12.56 -5.30 -14.51
CA GLU A 129 -11.56 -4.31 -14.90
C GLU A 129 -12.26 -3.20 -15.69
N ASP A 130 -12.11 -1.95 -15.27
CA ASP A 130 -12.58 -0.80 -16.04
C ASP A 130 -12.02 -0.93 -17.45
N PRO A 131 -12.84 -1.25 -18.47
CA PRO A 131 -12.34 -1.50 -19.81
C PRO A 131 -11.63 -0.26 -20.35
N LEU A 132 -11.93 0.93 -19.82
CA LEU A 132 -11.31 2.21 -20.20
C LEU A 132 -9.85 2.35 -19.73
N ALA A 133 -9.35 1.45 -18.88
CA ALA A 133 -7.94 1.39 -18.50
C ALA A 133 -7.09 0.59 -19.50
N ARG A 134 -7.71 -0.18 -20.40
CA ARG A 134 -7.01 -0.94 -21.45
C ARG A 134 -6.65 -0.04 -22.62
N ASP A 135 -5.62 -0.43 -23.35
CA ASP A 135 -5.22 0.29 -24.56
C ASP A 135 -6.38 0.29 -25.58
N PRO A 136 -6.71 1.44 -26.20
CA PRO A 136 -7.80 1.53 -27.16
C PRO A 136 -7.73 0.53 -28.32
N ASP A 137 -6.53 0.12 -28.75
CA ASP A 137 -6.35 -0.85 -29.83
C ASP A 137 -6.75 -2.27 -29.42
N GLU A 138 -6.64 -2.60 -28.12
CA GLU A 138 -7.08 -3.87 -27.56
C GLU A 138 -8.61 -3.90 -27.40
N LEU A 139 -9.22 -2.76 -27.08
CA LEU A 139 -10.67 -2.65 -26.89
C LEU A 139 -11.46 -2.89 -28.19
N VAL A 140 -10.91 -2.51 -29.35
CA VAL A 140 -11.54 -2.78 -30.65
C VAL A 140 -11.58 -4.28 -30.98
N GLN A 141 -10.67 -5.08 -30.43
CA GLN A 141 -10.58 -6.51 -30.71
C GLN A 141 -11.48 -7.36 -29.79
N VAL A 142 -11.75 -6.87 -28.58
CA VAL A 142 -12.44 -7.63 -27.53
C VAL A 142 -13.91 -7.24 -27.39
N LEU A 143 -14.27 -5.99 -27.69
CA LEU A 143 -15.63 -5.49 -27.51
C LEU A 143 -16.43 -5.49 -28.80
N SER A 144 -17.75 -5.67 -28.67
CA SER A 144 -18.67 -5.48 -29.79
C SER A 144 -18.73 -4.00 -30.19
N LEU A 145 -19.12 -3.73 -31.44
CA LEU A 145 -19.27 -2.36 -31.96
C LEU A 145 -20.21 -1.50 -31.12
N ASP A 146 -21.22 -2.10 -30.50
CA ASP A 146 -22.21 -1.37 -29.70
C ASP A 146 -21.70 -1.07 -28.29
N ASP A 147 -20.95 -2.00 -27.69
CA ASP A 147 -20.25 -1.77 -26.42
C ASP A 147 -19.20 -0.67 -26.59
N PHE A 148 -18.41 -0.73 -27.67
CA PHE A 148 -17.38 0.28 -27.97
C PHE A 148 -17.97 1.69 -28.13
N LYS A 149 -19.13 1.83 -28.80
CA LYS A 149 -19.84 3.11 -28.92
C LYS A 149 -20.32 3.62 -27.56
N MET A 150 -20.82 2.73 -26.70
CA MET A 150 -21.24 3.09 -25.35
C MET A 150 -20.06 3.57 -24.51
N PHE A 151 -18.90 2.92 -24.61
CA PHE A 151 -17.66 3.34 -23.94
C PHE A 151 -17.16 4.69 -24.45
N ALA A 152 -17.13 4.88 -25.78
CA ALA A 152 -16.74 6.15 -26.37
C ALA A 152 -17.66 7.30 -25.91
N ALA A 153 -18.96 7.07 -25.71
CA ALA A 153 -19.89 8.09 -25.22
C ALA A 153 -19.70 8.45 -23.72
N LYS A 154 -19.07 7.58 -22.93
CA LYS A 154 -18.81 7.81 -21.50
C LYS A 154 -17.57 8.72 -21.36
N LYS A 155 -17.75 9.94 -20.85
CA LYS A 155 -16.70 10.96 -20.77
C LYS A 155 -15.54 10.57 -19.84
N GLY A 156 -14.54 9.87 -20.36
CA GLY A 156 -13.20 9.75 -19.76
C GLY A 156 -12.33 10.99 -20.01
N THR A 157 -11.04 10.92 -19.68
CA THR A 157 -10.10 12.04 -19.90
C THR A 157 -10.12 12.50 -21.36
N ARG A 158 -10.05 13.82 -21.60
CA ARG A 158 -10.28 14.45 -22.92
C ARG A 158 -9.39 13.90 -24.04
N ALA A 159 -8.19 13.42 -23.71
CA ALA A 159 -7.26 12.80 -24.65
C ALA A 159 -7.72 11.40 -25.10
N HIS A 160 -8.23 10.60 -24.17
CA HIS A 160 -8.66 9.22 -24.41
C HIS A 160 -9.93 9.18 -25.29
N TYR A 161 -10.89 10.06 -25.00
CA TYR A 161 -12.10 10.23 -25.80
C TYR A 161 -11.79 10.67 -27.25
N SER A 162 -10.85 11.61 -27.43
CA SER A 162 -10.49 12.10 -28.76
C SER A 162 -9.84 11.01 -29.62
N TYR A 163 -9.06 10.11 -29.01
CA TYR A 163 -8.43 9.00 -29.71
C TYR A 163 -9.45 7.93 -30.14
N MET A 164 -10.33 7.51 -29.23
CA MET A 164 -11.38 6.52 -29.52
C MET A 164 -12.42 7.02 -30.54
N SER A 165 -12.76 8.31 -30.51
CA SER A 165 -13.66 8.93 -31.49
C SER A 165 -13.06 8.97 -32.91
N ASN A 166 -11.74 9.18 -33.02
CA ASN A 166 -11.05 9.17 -34.31
C ASN A 166 -10.95 7.74 -34.88
N MET A 167 -10.74 6.73 -34.01
CA MET A 167 -10.76 5.30 -34.37
C MET A 167 -12.12 4.90 -34.96
N LEU A 168 -13.24 5.20 -34.29
CA LEU A 168 -14.60 4.95 -34.82
C LEU A 168 -14.82 5.55 -36.20
N THR A 169 -14.36 6.78 -36.41
CA THR A 169 -14.51 7.49 -37.69
C THR A 169 -13.70 6.81 -38.80
N THR A 170 -12.52 6.27 -38.46
CA THR A 170 -11.63 5.59 -39.41
C THR A 170 -12.18 4.21 -39.79
N TYR A 171 -12.68 3.44 -38.81
CA TYR A 171 -13.29 2.13 -39.05
C TYR A 171 -14.64 2.22 -39.79
N ALA A 172 -15.44 3.26 -39.55
CA ALA A 172 -16.70 3.48 -40.28
C ALA A 172 -16.49 3.88 -41.75
N CYS A 173 -15.30 4.39 -42.11
CA CYS A 173 -14.98 4.84 -43.46
C CYS A 173 -14.20 3.80 -44.29
N GLY A 174 -13.91 2.62 -43.72
CA GLY A 174 -13.12 1.54 -44.32
C GLY A 174 -13.91 0.44 -45.05
N CYS A 175 -15.18 0.66 -45.37
CA CYS A 175 -15.90 -0.16 -46.34
C CYS A 175 -16.15 0.68 -47.61
N SER A 176 -15.20 0.63 -48.54
CA SER A 176 -15.39 0.89 -49.96
C SER A 176 -14.46 -0.04 -50.72
#